data_AF-A0A4D6X972-F1
#
_entry.id   AF-A0A4D6X972-F1
#
_cell.length_a   1.000
_cell.length_b   1.000
_cell.length_c   1.000
_cell.angle_alpha   90.00
_cell.angle_beta   90.00
_cell.angle_gamma   90.00
#
_symmetry.space_group_name_H-M   'P 1'
#
loop_
_entity.id
_entity.type
_entity.pdbx_description
1 polymer ?
#
loop_
_entity_poly.entity_id
_entity_poly.type
_entity_poly.pdbx_seq_one_letter_code
_entity_poly.pdbx_strand_id
1 'polypeptide(L)'
;MPCKPSRIPPVLDKNLRPIHNCPQPFYYVGPGMTLQYASTEARKLMDCARYLDQTAVLKGDKQMKAAAYQILDMVKTLLEEIEQGMLPSRLRAELYAPGKA
;
A
#
# COMPACT_ATOMS: atom_id res chain seq x y z
N MET A 1 6.98 46.99 26.84
CA MET A 1 6.07 45.82 26.74
C MET A 1 6.17 45.27 25.33
N PRO A 2 6.84 44.13 25.06
CA PRO A 2 6.81 43.55 23.71
C PRO A 2 5.62 42.58 23.60
N CYS A 3 4.80 42.79 22.57
CA CYS A 3 3.65 41.97 22.23
C CYS A 3 4.08 40.53 21.90
N LYS A 4 3.40 39.53 22.49
CA LYS A 4 3.60 38.12 22.14
C LYS A 4 3.18 37.88 20.68
N PRO A 5 3.96 37.14 19.88
CA PRO A 5 3.49 36.71 18.57
C PRO A 5 2.39 35.67 18.75
N SER A 6 1.20 35.99 18.22
CA SER A 6 0.06 35.08 18.13
C SER A 6 0.46 33.85 17.31
N ARG A 7 0.61 32.70 17.97
CA ARG A 7 0.69 31.41 17.28
C ARG A 7 -0.70 31.08 16.75
N ILE A 8 -0.98 31.51 15.53
CA ILE A 8 -2.03 30.91 14.73
C ILE A 8 -1.67 29.43 14.62
N PRO A 9 -2.50 28.48 15.09
CA PRO A 9 -2.24 27.07 14.85
C PRO A 9 -2.23 26.86 13.33
N PRO A 10 -1.32 26.04 12.76
CA PRO A 10 -1.37 25.73 11.35
C PRO A 10 -2.76 25.18 11.07
N VAL A 11 -3.47 25.83 10.14
CA VAL A 11 -4.76 25.34 9.65
C VAL A 11 -4.49 23.94 9.14
N LEU A 12 -5.00 22.94 9.87
CA LEU A 12 -4.97 21.56 9.45
C LEU A 12 -5.85 21.47 8.21
N ASP A 13 -5.22 21.64 7.04
CA ASP A 13 -5.89 21.54 5.77
C ASP A 13 -6.45 20.12 5.64
N LYS A 14 -7.78 20.01 5.76
CA LYS A 14 -8.52 18.75 5.67
C LYS A 14 -8.42 18.11 4.28
N ASN A 15 -7.77 18.78 3.33
CA ASN A 15 -7.49 18.32 1.99
C ASN A 15 -6.03 17.95 1.75
N LEU A 16 -5.21 17.82 2.80
CA LEU A 16 -3.92 17.13 2.71
C LEU A 16 -4.16 15.66 2.34
N ARG A 17 -4.42 15.41 1.06
CA ARG A 17 -4.14 14.11 0.45
C ARG A 17 -2.70 13.81 0.82
N PRO A 18 -2.39 12.68 1.46
CA PRO A 18 -1.02 12.38 1.80
C PRO A 18 -0.23 12.42 0.50
N ILE A 19 0.76 13.29 0.43
CA ILE A 19 1.70 13.36 -0.68
C ILE A 19 2.49 12.06 -0.59
N HIS A 20 2.02 11.01 -1.26
CA HIS A 20 2.71 9.75 -1.41
C HIS A 20 3.84 9.94 -2.44
N ASN A 21 4.80 10.82 -2.14
CA ASN A 21 6.03 10.98 -2.93
C ASN A 21 7.10 9.96 -2.54
N CYS A 22 6.69 8.83 -1.97
CA CYS A 22 7.50 7.64 -1.88
C CYS A 22 6.63 6.51 -2.45
N PRO A 23 7.07 5.76 -3.47
CA PRO A 23 6.31 4.62 -3.97
C PRO A 23 6.44 3.49 -2.94
N GLN A 24 5.92 3.67 -1.72
CA GLN A 24 5.86 2.57 -0.77
C GLN A 24 4.81 1.60 -1.29
N PRO A 25 5.15 0.33 -1.54
CA PRO A 25 4.14 -0.64 -1.89
C PRO A 25 3.18 -0.74 -0.71
N PHE A 26 1.88 -0.60 -0.97
CA PHE A 26 0.84 -0.68 0.07
C PHE A 26 0.83 -2.05 0.76
N TYR A 27 1.38 -3.08 0.09
CA TYR A 27 1.59 -4.40 0.65
C TYR A 27 3.08 -4.77 0.60
N TYR A 28 3.57 -5.36 1.68
CA TYR A 28 4.95 -5.80 1.79
C TYR A 28 5.01 -7.12 2.56
N VAL A 29 5.87 -8.05 2.12
CA VAL A 29 6.14 -9.29 2.84
C VAL A 29 7.19 -9.01 3.91
N GLY A 30 6.76 -9.03 5.17
CA GLY A 30 7.64 -8.77 6.31
C GLY A 30 8.78 -9.79 6.44
N PRO A 31 9.96 -9.38 6.95
CA PRO A 31 11.02 -10.33 7.29
C PRO A 31 10.49 -11.35 8.31
N GLY A 32 10.76 -12.64 8.08
CA GLY A 32 10.28 -13.73 8.93
C GLY A 32 8.94 -14.36 8.51
N MET A 33 8.28 -13.83 7.48
CA MET A 33 7.13 -14.51 6.85
C MET A 33 7.61 -15.56 5.84
N THR A 34 6.96 -16.73 5.85
CA THR A 34 7.17 -17.72 4.78
C THR A 34 6.42 -17.29 3.52
N LEU A 35 6.96 -17.58 2.34
CA LEU A 35 6.29 -17.28 1.07
C LEU A 35 4.90 -17.93 1.00
N GLN A 36 4.76 -19.16 1.50
CA GLN A 36 3.47 -19.85 1.56
C GLN A 36 2.44 -19.10 2.43
N TYR A 37 2.87 -18.57 3.58
CA TYR A 37 2.01 -17.75 4.43
C TYR A 37 1.62 -16.46 3.73
N ALA A 38 2.59 -15.75 3.14
CA ALA A 38 2.34 -14.52 2.38
C ALA A 38 1.37 -14.74 1.22
N SER A 39 1.52 -15.81 0.43
CA SER A 39 0.58 -16.16 -0.64
C SER A 39 -0.82 -16.45 -0.11
N THR A 40 -0.93 -17.11 1.04
CA THR A 40 -2.21 -17.43 1.66
C THR A 40 -2.94 -16.16 2.10
N GLU A 41 -2.24 -15.23 2.75
CA GLU A 41 -2.80 -13.95 3.18
C GLU A 41 -3.14 -13.05 1.98
N ALA A 42 -2.30 -13.02 0.95
CA ALA A 42 -2.58 -12.28 -0.28
C ALA A 42 -3.84 -12.81 -1.00
N ARG A 43 -4.06 -14.14 -1.03
CA ARG A 43 -5.29 -14.73 -1.59
C ARG A 43 -6.54 -14.31 -0.80
N LYS A 44 -6.47 -14.24 0.53
CA LYS A 44 -7.59 -13.72 1.35
C LYS A 44 -7.89 -12.25 1.02
N LEU A 45 -6.87 -11.42 0.85
CA LEU A 45 -7.04 -10.03 0.41
C LEU A 45 -7.71 -9.94 -0.97
N MET A 46 -7.37 -10.84 -1.89
CA MET A 46 -8.03 -10.93 -3.21
C MET A 46 -9.52 -11.27 -3.10
N ASP A 47 -9.90 -12.14 -2.16
CA ASP A 47 -11.31 -12.46 -1.87
C ASP A 47 -12.05 -11.25 -1.29
N CYS A 48 -11.44 -10.54 -0.34
CA CYS A 48 -12.00 -9.31 0.21
C CYS A 48 -12.22 -8.24 -0.87
N ALA A 49 -11.27 -8.06 -1.78
CA ALA A 49 -11.36 -7.07 -2.85
C ALA A 49 -12.45 -7.45 -3.87
N ARG A 50 -12.63 -8.74 -4.19
CA ARG A 50 -13.76 -9.22 -5.01
C ARG A 50 -15.10 -8.96 -4.35
N TYR A 51 -15.20 -9.21 -3.04
CA TYR A 51 -16.42 -8.89 -2.30
C TYR A 51 -16.74 -7.39 -2.31
N LEU A 52 -15.72 -6.54 -2.18
CA LEU A 52 -15.87 -5.09 -2.30
C LEU A 52 -16.37 -4.68 -3.69
N ASP A 53 -15.82 -5.25 -4.77
CA ASP A 53 -16.28 -5.00 -6.14
C ASP A 53 -17.75 -5.40 -6.34
N GLN A 54 -18.14 -6.61 -5.90
CA GLN A 54 -19.52 -7.08 -5.96
C GLN A 54 -20.46 -6.13 -5.20
N THR A 55 -20.06 -5.75 -3.99
CA THR A 55 -20.84 -4.81 -3.16
C THR A 55 -20.93 -3.43 -3.82
N ALA A 56 -19.88 -2.99 -4.52
CA ALA A 56 -19.85 -1.70 -5.22
C ALA A 56 -20.83 -1.67 -6.38
N VAL A 57 -20.89 -2.78 -7.13
CA VAL A 57 -21.87 -2.98 -8.21
C VAL A 57 -23.29 -2.93 -7.65
N LEU A 58 -23.56 -3.65 -6.56
CA LEU A 58 -24.89 -3.68 -5.92
C LEU A 58 -25.32 -2.31 -5.39
N LYS A 59 -24.37 -1.51 -4.88
CA LYS A 59 -24.64 -0.17 -4.34
C LYS A 59 -24.59 0.95 -5.39
N GLY A 60 -24.14 0.66 -6.61
CA GLY A 60 -23.85 1.68 -7.62
C GLY A 60 -22.72 2.64 -7.23
N ASP A 61 -21.84 2.24 -6.32
CA ASP A 61 -20.77 3.10 -5.79
C ASP A 61 -19.51 3.02 -6.66
N LYS A 62 -19.26 4.09 -7.42
CA LYS A 62 -18.11 4.19 -8.33
C LYS A 62 -16.77 4.31 -7.59
N GLN A 63 -16.73 4.94 -6.43
CA GLN A 63 -15.48 5.10 -5.67
C GLN A 63 -15.08 3.78 -5.05
N MET A 64 -16.03 3.06 -4.47
CA MET A 64 -15.79 1.74 -3.91
C MET A 64 -15.34 0.74 -4.99
N LYS A 65 -15.91 0.83 -6.19
CA LYS A 65 -15.49 0.02 -7.34
C LYS A 65 -14.06 0.31 -7.77
N ALA A 66 -13.68 1.59 -7.86
CA ALA A 66 -12.31 2.00 -8.20
C ALA A 66 -11.30 1.51 -7.14
N ALA A 67 -11.63 1.65 -5.86
CA ALA A 67 -10.80 1.15 -4.77
C ALA A 67 -10.64 -0.38 -4.81
N ALA A 68 -11.73 -1.11 -5.06
CA ALA A 68 -11.68 -2.57 -5.19
C ALA A 68 -10.75 -3.01 -6.33
N TYR A 69 -10.78 -2.33 -7.48
CA TYR A 69 -9.86 -2.61 -8.58
C TYR A 69 -8.41 -2.32 -8.23
N GLN A 70 -8.12 -1.19 -7.58
CA GLN A 70 -6.76 -0.87 -7.15
C GLN A 70 -6.21 -1.93 -6.20
N ILE A 71 -7.02 -2.38 -5.24
CA ILE A 71 -6.61 -3.43 -4.30
C ILE A 71 -6.36 -4.75 -5.05
N LEU A 72 -7.26 -5.13 -5.97
CA LEU A 72 -7.08 -6.35 -6.77
C LEU A 72 -5.79 -6.32 -7.59
N ASP A 73 -5.48 -5.19 -8.21
CA ASP A 73 -4.27 -5.02 -9.02
C ASP A 73 -3.01 -5.18 -8.15
N MET A 74 -2.95 -4.48 -7.02
CA MET A 74 -1.83 -4.56 -6.07
C MET A 74 -1.63 -5.97 -5.51
N VAL A 75 -2.71 -6.68 -5.17
CA VAL A 75 -2.65 -8.05 -4.63
C VAL A 75 -2.18 -9.05 -5.70
N LYS A 76 -2.58 -8.86 -6.97
CA LYS A 76 -2.07 -9.68 -8.08
C LYS A 76 -0.58 -9.49 -8.26
N THR A 77 -0.10 -8.24 -8.30
CA THR A 77 1.33 -7.95 -8.40
C THR A 77 2.09 -8.59 -7.23
N LEU A 78 1.57 -8.50 -6.00
CA LEU A 78 2.19 -9.14 -4.84
C LEU A 78 2.28 -10.67 -4.98
N LEU A 79 1.22 -11.32 -5.48
CA LEU A 79 1.22 -12.76 -5.71
C LEU A 79 2.20 -13.16 -6.80
N GLU A 80 2.29 -12.41 -7.89
CA GLU A 80 3.27 -12.62 -8.96
C GLU A 80 4.71 -12.48 -8.45
N GLU A 81 4.99 -11.46 -7.61
CA GLU A 81 6.31 -11.29 -6.98
C GLU A 81 6.66 -12.50 -6.08
N ILE A 82 5.70 -12.97 -5.26
CA ILE A 82 5.89 -14.14 -4.41
C ILE A 82 6.14 -15.41 -5.24
N GLU A 83 5.37 -15.64 -6.30
CA GLU A 83 5.50 -16.82 -7.19
C GLU A 83 6.84 -16.84 -7.93
N GLN A 84 7.37 -15.67 -8.29
CA GLN A 84 8.69 -15.55 -8.91
C GLN A 84 9.85 -15.74 -7.92
N GLY A 85 9.58 -15.99 -6.64
CA GLY A 85 10.60 -16.00 -5.58
C GLY A 85 11.30 -14.65 -5.43
N MET A 86 10.73 -13.60 -6.04
CA MET A 86 11.19 -12.24 -5.94
C MET A 86 10.67 -11.73 -4.61
N LEU A 87 11.50 -11.85 -3.56
CA LEU A 87 11.37 -10.93 -2.44
C LEU A 87 11.19 -9.52 -3.05
N PRO A 88 10.15 -8.77 -2.63
CA PRO A 88 9.65 -7.60 -3.36
C PRO A 88 10.84 -6.78 -3.82
N SER A 89 10.84 -6.44 -5.11
CA SER A 89 11.97 -5.99 -5.96
C SER A 89 13.01 -5.06 -5.31
N ARG A 90 12.69 -4.43 -4.18
CA ARG A 90 13.51 -3.60 -3.31
C ARG A 90 14.46 -4.31 -2.36
N LEU A 91 14.21 -5.56 -1.94
CA LEU A 91 15.20 -6.30 -1.15
C LEU A 91 16.46 -6.60 -1.98
N ARG A 92 16.35 -6.66 -3.31
CA ARG A 92 17.51 -6.67 -4.21
C ARG A 92 18.28 -5.36 -4.22
N ALA A 93 17.62 -4.20 -4.08
CA ALA A 93 18.33 -2.91 -4.06
C ALA A 93 19.12 -2.70 -2.76
N GLU A 94 18.66 -3.25 -1.64
CA GLU A 94 19.38 -3.17 -0.35
C GLU A 94 20.50 -4.22 -0.22
N LEU A 95 20.35 -5.42 -0.78
CA LEU A 95 21.42 -6.45 -0.75
C LEU A 95 22.55 -6.26 -1.77
N TYR A 96 22.36 -5.43 -2.81
CA TYR A 96 23.37 -5.12 -3.84
C TYR A 96 23.88 -3.67 -3.78
N ALA A 97 23.66 -2.93 -2.69
CA ALA A 97 24.45 -1.72 -2.46
C ALA A 97 25.88 -2.18 -2.12
N PRO A 98 26.89 -2.00 -3.01
CA PRO A 98 28.27 -2.23 -2.61
C PRO A 98 28.54 -1.27 -1.46
N GLY A 99 28.87 -1.82 -0.29
CA GLY A 99 29.36 -1.04 0.84
C GLY A 99 30.45 -0.12 0.32
N LYS A 100 30.17 1.19 0.32
CA LYS A 100 31.20 2.17 0.02
C LYS A 100 32.15 2.18 1.21
N ALA A 101 33.32 1.62 0.93
CA ALA A 101 34.65 1.79 1.53
C ALA A 101 34.73 2.41 2.93
#